data_AF-A0A3B3ZWW2-F1
#
_entry.id   AF-A0A3B3ZWW2-F1
#
_cell.length_a   1.000
_cell.length_b   1.000
_cell.length_c   1.000
_cell.angle_alpha   90.00
_cell.angle_beta   90.00
_cell.angle_gamma   90.00
#
_symmetry.space_group_name_H-M   'P 1'
#
loop_
_entity.id
_entity.type
_entity.pdbx_description
1 polymer ?
#
loop_
_entity_poly.entity_id
_entity_poly.type
_entity_poly.pdbx_seq_one_letter_code
_entity_poly.pdbx_strand_id
1 'polypeptide(L)'
;SPPYIVCSFVFSCAQVSLGKVLKAVVVMRSLFIDRTIVRGFNENHYSADGKLDLWTKSQYQVFQKVTDHATTALLHYQLPQMPDVVVRSFMTWLRSYIKLFQSPCQRCGRFLQDGLPPTWRDFRTLEAFHDTCRM
;
A
#
# COMPACT_ATOMS: atom_id res chain seq x y z
N SER A 1 -18.45 8.05 6.49
CA SER A 1 -18.39 7.74 5.04
C SER A 1 -17.59 6.46 4.85
N PRO A 2 -18.13 5.44 4.17
CA PRO A 2 -17.39 4.20 3.90
C PRO A 2 -16.18 4.49 2.98
N PRO A 3 -15.08 3.72 3.05
CA PRO A 3 -13.97 3.88 2.13
C PRO A 3 -14.41 3.45 0.72
N TYR A 4 -14.76 4.41 -0.13
CA TYR A 4 -15.08 4.16 -1.53
C TYR A 4 -13.79 3.86 -2.30
N ILE A 5 -13.71 2.69 -2.92
CA ILE A 5 -12.72 2.37 -3.95
C ILE A 5 -13.23 3.02 -5.24
N VAL A 6 -12.69 4.18 -5.61
CA VAL A 6 -12.99 4.81 -6.90
C VAL A 6 -12.07 4.18 -7.95
N CYS A 7 -12.56 3.13 -8.61
CA CYS A 7 -11.86 2.47 -9.71
C CYS A 7 -12.15 3.21 -11.02
N SER A 8 -11.32 4.20 -11.37
CA SER A 8 -11.33 4.78 -12.71
C SER A 8 -10.65 3.79 -13.66
N PHE A 9 -11.43 3.03 -14.44
CA PHE A 9 -10.91 2.06 -15.39
C PHE A 9 -10.17 2.75 -16.54
N VAL A 10 -8.86 2.88 -16.42
CA VAL A 10 -7.94 2.77 -17.57
C VAL A 10 -7.51 1.31 -17.53
N PHE A 11 -7.80 0.52 -18.56
CA PHE A 11 -7.87 -0.96 -18.63
C PHE A 11 -6.75 -1.81 -17.95
N SER A 12 -5.75 -1.24 -17.29
CA SER A 12 -4.63 -1.91 -16.61
C SER A 12 -4.24 -1.30 -15.25
N CYS A 13 -5.00 -0.37 -14.67
CA CYS A 13 -4.71 0.13 -13.31
C CYS A 13 -5.96 0.47 -12.49
N ALA A 14 -5.85 0.35 -11.18
CA ALA A 14 -6.89 0.71 -10.21
C ALA A 14 -6.32 1.70 -9.19
N GLN A 15 -7.01 2.82 -8.99
CA GLN A 15 -6.71 3.74 -7.91
C GLN A 15 -7.49 3.36 -6.65
N VAL A 16 -6.79 3.12 -5.55
CA VAL A 16 -7.36 2.75 -4.25
C VAL A 16 -7.10 3.88 -3.27
N SER A 17 -8.13 4.37 -2.57
CA SER A 17 -7.99 5.37 -1.52
C SER A 17 -8.34 4.76 -0.16
N LEU A 18 -7.46 4.93 0.83
CA LEU A 18 -7.67 4.46 2.19
C LEU A 18 -7.95 5.64 3.12
N GLY A 19 -9.23 6.01 3.23
CA GLY A 19 -9.66 7.18 4.00
C GLY A 19 -8.91 8.44 3.56
N LYS A 20 -8.37 9.20 4.53
CA LYS A 20 -7.48 10.35 4.30
C LYS A 20 -6.01 10.02 4.59
N VAL A 21 -5.63 8.75 4.54
CA VAL A 21 -4.26 8.30 4.85
C VAL A 21 -3.40 8.27 3.60
N LEU A 22 -3.82 7.48 2.60
CA LEU A 22 -3.03 7.25 1.39
C LEU A 22 -3.90 7.01 0.17
N LYS A 23 -3.28 7.18 -1.00
CA LYS A 23 -3.77 6.73 -2.31
C LYS A 23 -2.75 5.76 -2.89
N ALA A 24 -3.20 4.59 -3.31
CA ALA A 24 -2.40 3.61 -4.02
C ALA A 24 -2.87 3.50 -5.47
N VAL A 25 -1.94 3.36 -6.40
CA VAL A 25 -2.22 2.95 -7.78
C VAL A 25 -1.71 1.54 -7.94
N VAL A 26 -2.63 0.61 -8.22
CA VAL A 26 -2.37 -0.81 -8.41
C VAL A 26 -2.44 -1.09 -9.90
N VAL A 27 -1.29 -1.30 -10.52
CA VAL A 27 -1.18 -1.65 -11.94
C VAL A 27 -1.37 -3.15 -12.08
N MET A 28 -2.31 -3.55 -12.93
CA MET A 28 -2.64 -4.93 -13.23
C MET A 28 -2.30 -5.26 -14.68
N ARG A 29 -1.73 -6.44 -14.91
CA ARG A 29 -1.57 -7.03 -16.24
C ARG A 29 -2.40 -8.31 -16.27
N SER A 30 -3.55 -8.23 -16.93
CA SER A 30 -4.60 -9.26 -16.84
C SER A 30 -5.06 -9.44 -15.37
N LEU A 31 -4.84 -10.61 -14.78
CA LEU A 31 -5.22 -10.91 -13.39
C LEU A 31 -4.05 -10.76 -12.39
N PHE A 32 -2.86 -10.35 -12.86
CA PHE A 32 -1.69 -10.19 -12.02
C PHE A 32 -1.50 -8.73 -11.63
N ILE A 33 -1.17 -8.50 -10.36
CA ILE A 33 -0.69 -7.19 -9.93
C ILE A 33 0.78 -7.10 -10.33
N ASP A 34 1.12 -6.10 -11.14
CA ASP A 34 2.47 -5.88 -11.68
C ASP A 34 3.25 -4.89 -10.80
N ARG A 35 2.56 -3.82 -10.37
CA ARG A 35 3.17 -2.73 -9.60
C ARG A 35 2.14 -2.09 -8.70
N THR A 36 2.56 -1.66 -7.52
CA THR A 36 1.77 -0.76 -6.68
C THR A 36 2.61 0.45 -6.31
N ILE A 37 2.07 1.65 -6.52
CA ILE A 37 2.69 2.91 -6.10
C ILE A 37 1.82 3.55 -5.03
N VAL A 38 2.40 3.86 -3.87
CA VAL A 38 1.68 4.47 -2.75
C VAL A 38 2.15 5.90 -2.54
N ARG A 39 1.19 6.81 -2.41
CA ARG A 39 1.42 8.22 -2.06
C ARG A 39 0.45 8.63 -0.95
N GLY A 40 0.78 9.68 -0.22
CA GLY A 40 -0.10 10.28 0.78
C GLY A 40 -1.39 10.79 0.16
N PHE A 41 -2.42 10.93 0.99
CA PHE A 41 -3.74 11.38 0.50
C PHE A 41 -3.71 12.74 -0.20
N ASN A 42 -2.81 13.63 0.21
CA ASN A 42 -2.66 14.96 -0.40
C ASN A 42 -1.74 14.98 -1.62
N GLU A 43 -1.08 13.88 -1.94
CA GLU A 43 -0.25 13.77 -3.15
C GLU A 43 -1.13 13.37 -4.36
N ASN A 44 -0.73 13.84 -5.53
CA ASN A 44 -1.34 13.48 -6.81
C ASN A 44 -0.56 12.36 -7.47
N HIS A 45 -1.25 11.41 -8.11
CA HIS A 45 -0.64 10.41 -9.00
C HIS A 45 -0.62 10.85 -10.46
N TYR A 46 -1.01 12.10 -10.74
CA TYR A 46 -1.00 12.66 -12.08
C TYR A 46 0.10 13.72 -12.16
N SER A 47 0.86 13.67 -13.25
CA SER A 47 1.83 14.70 -13.64
C SER A 47 1.11 15.98 -14.07
N ALA A 48 1.86 17.08 -14.20
CA ALA A 48 1.34 18.38 -14.63
C ALA A 48 0.68 18.34 -16.03
N ASP A 49 1.08 17.39 -16.88
CA ASP A 49 0.49 17.12 -18.19
C ASP A 49 -0.75 16.22 -18.14
N GLY A 50 -1.27 15.90 -16.95
CA GLY A 50 -2.46 15.09 -16.74
C GLY A 50 -2.24 13.59 -16.93
N LYS A 51 -1.01 13.13 -17.14
CA LYS A 51 -0.69 11.70 -17.28
C LYS A 51 -0.49 11.03 -15.92
N LEU A 52 -0.88 9.77 -15.82
CA LEU A 52 -0.62 8.94 -14.64
C LEU A 52 0.88 8.74 -14.46
N ASP A 53 1.42 9.19 -13.33
CA ASP A 53 2.82 9.09 -12.96
C ASP A 53 3.06 7.87 -12.07
N LEU A 54 3.59 6.81 -12.68
CA LEU A 54 3.90 5.53 -12.05
C LEU A 54 5.38 5.40 -11.63
N TRP A 55 6.19 6.44 -11.85
CA TRP A 55 7.64 6.35 -11.77
C TRP A 55 8.19 7.18 -10.62
N THR A 56 7.61 8.34 -10.36
CA THR A 56 8.05 9.20 -9.25
C THR A 56 7.63 8.60 -7.92
N LYS A 57 8.57 8.59 -6.98
CA LYS A 57 8.31 8.17 -5.58
C LYS A 57 7.50 9.24 -4.86
N SER A 58 6.78 8.85 -3.80
CA SER A 58 6.17 9.82 -2.88
C SER A 58 7.23 10.76 -2.29
N GLN A 59 6.83 12.00 -2.01
CA GLN A 59 7.66 12.97 -1.29
C GLN A 59 7.88 12.60 0.18
N TYR A 60 7.01 11.76 0.75
CA TYR A 60 7.12 11.33 2.15
C TYR A 60 7.74 9.95 2.25
N GLN A 61 8.83 9.84 3.01
CA GLN A 61 9.57 8.60 3.22
C GLN A 61 8.69 7.45 3.72
N VAL A 62 7.67 7.75 4.54
CA VAL A 62 6.71 6.74 5.03
C VAL A 62 6.03 6.01 3.87
N PHE A 63 5.56 6.70 2.83
CA PHE A 63 4.84 6.07 1.71
C PHE A 63 5.80 5.45 0.69
N GLN A 64 7.06 5.92 0.63
CA GLN A 64 8.11 5.19 -0.08
C GLN A 64 8.30 3.79 0.53
N LYS A 65 8.39 3.70 1.87
CA LYS A 65 8.44 2.40 2.57
C LYS A 65 7.21 1.54 2.32
N VAL A 66 6.01 2.11 2.36
CA VAL A 66 4.78 1.34 2.06
C VAL A 66 4.79 0.80 0.63
N THR A 67 5.34 1.54 -0.33
CA THR A 67 5.54 1.09 -1.72
C THR A 67 6.52 -0.09 -1.80
N ASP A 68 7.62 -0.02 -1.07
CA ASP A 68 8.60 -1.12 -1.01
C ASP A 68 7.98 -2.37 -0.37
N HIS A 69 7.25 -2.21 0.74
CA HIS A 69 6.55 -3.33 1.39
C HIS A 69 5.45 -3.91 0.51
N ALA A 70 4.78 -3.09 -0.29
CA ALA A 70 3.79 -3.58 -1.26
C ALA A 70 4.45 -4.50 -2.28
N THR A 71 5.63 -4.15 -2.77
CA THR A 71 6.42 -5.02 -3.66
C THR A 71 6.76 -6.35 -2.98
N THR A 72 7.15 -6.34 -1.70
CA THR A 72 7.41 -7.58 -0.95
C THR A 72 6.13 -8.40 -0.73
N ALA A 73 5.00 -7.75 -0.40
CA ALA A 73 3.70 -8.40 -0.20
C ALA A 73 3.20 -9.08 -1.47
N LEU A 74 3.37 -8.40 -2.61
CA LEU A 74 3.08 -8.94 -3.94
C LEU A 74 3.82 -10.26 -4.19
N LEU A 75 5.12 -10.30 -3.93
CA LEU A 75 5.94 -11.50 -4.08
C LEU A 75 5.51 -12.60 -3.10
N HIS A 76 5.16 -12.24 -1.86
CA HIS A 76 4.72 -13.19 -0.84
C HIS A 76 3.38 -13.87 -1.20
N TYR A 77 2.41 -13.10 -1.68
CA TYR A 77 1.09 -13.63 -2.02
C TYR A 77 1.02 -14.30 -3.38
N GLN A 78 2.08 -14.23 -4.19
CA GLN A 78 2.05 -14.71 -5.57
C GLN A 78 1.74 -16.21 -5.65
N LEU A 79 0.57 -16.53 -6.18
CA LEU A 79 0.09 -17.89 -6.40
C LEU A 79 -0.45 -17.98 -7.84
N PRO A 80 0.37 -18.42 -8.82
CA PRO A 80 0.02 -18.33 -10.25
C PRO A 80 -1.29 -19.02 -10.65
N GLN A 81 -1.72 -20.02 -9.88
CA GLN A 81 -2.93 -20.80 -10.16
C GLN A 81 -4.19 -20.21 -9.51
N MET A 82 -4.08 -19.22 -8.62
CA MET A 82 -5.19 -18.68 -7.84
C MET A 82 -5.15 -17.14 -7.76
N PRO A 83 -5.27 -16.43 -8.90
CA PRO A 83 -5.10 -14.98 -8.96
C PRO A 83 -6.13 -14.19 -8.14
N ASP A 84 -7.35 -14.71 -7.98
CA ASP A 84 -8.39 -14.13 -7.15
C ASP A 84 -7.98 -14.08 -5.66
N VAL A 85 -7.33 -15.14 -5.18
CA VAL A 85 -6.77 -15.23 -3.83
C VAL A 85 -5.63 -14.24 -3.65
N VAL A 86 -4.77 -14.07 -4.67
CA VAL A 86 -3.67 -13.08 -4.65
C VAL A 86 -4.23 -11.68 -4.48
N VAL A 87 -5.17 -11.27 -5.35
CA VAL A 87 -5.76 -9.93 -5.32
C VAL A 87 -6.48 -9.69 -3.99
N ARG A 88 -7.26 -10.65 -3.49
CA ARG A 88 -7.95 -10.51 -2.19
C ARG A 88 -6.98 -10.36 -1.03
N SER A 89 -5.93 -11.19 -0.98
CA SER A 89 -4.93 -11.15 0.08
C SER A 89 -4.16 -9.83 0.05
N PHE A 90 -3.73 -9.40 -1.14
CA PHE A 90 -3.05 -8.13 -1.32
C PHE A 90 -3.91 -6.93 -0.92
N MET A 91 -5.18 -6.88 -1.36
CA MET A 91 -6.09 -5.78 -1.00
C MET A 91 -6.42 -5.77 0.49
N THR A 92 -6.50 -6.93 1.13
CA THR A 92 -6.69 -7.05 2.58
C THR A 92 -5.47 -6.53 3.33
N TRP A 93 -4.26 -6.90 2.88
CA TRP A 93 -3.01 -6.39 3.41
C TRP A 93 -2.90 -4.87 3.24
N LEU A 94 -3.19 -4.35 2.04
CA LEU A 94 -3.15 -2.92 1.75
C LEU A 94 -4.15 -2.15 2.64
N ARG A 95 -5.36 -2.68 2.85
CA ARG A 95 -6.39 -2.07 3.70
C ARG A 95 -5.91 -1.88 5.15
N SER A 96 -4.99 -2.70 5.66
CA SER A 96 -4.45 -2.56 7.03
C SER A 96 -3.77 -1.19 7.27
N TYR A 97 -3.33 -0.50 6.21
CA TYR A 97 -2.74 0.84 6.31
C TYR A 97 -3.75 1.95 6.58
N ILE A 98 -5.06 1.68 6.61
CA ILE A 98 -6.06 2.68 7.04
C ILE A 98 -5.79 3.19 8.47
N LYS A 99 -5.09 2.41 9.30
CA LYS A 99 -4.65 2.78 10.65
C LYS A 99 -3.14 3.06 10.74
N LEU A 100 -2.46 3.40 9.64
CA LEU A 100 -0.99 3.58 9.59
C LEU A 100 -0.44 4.48 10.71
N PHE A 101 -1.10 5.61 10.98
CA PHE A 101 -0.70 6.56 12.03
C PHE A 101 -1.44 6.37 13.35
N GLN A 102 -2.30 5.35 13.47
CA GLN A 102 -3.19 5.12 14.60
C GLN A 102 -2.91 3.79 15.32
N SER A 103 -2.07 2.92 14.76
CA SER A 103 -1.68 1.66 15.35
C SER A 103 -0.23 1.73 15.86
N PRO A 104 0.03 1.43 17.15
CA PRO A 104 1.40 1.33 17.64
C PRO A 104 2.07 0.07 17.06
N CYS A 105 3.41 0.04 17.12
CA CYS A 105 4.18 -1.15 16.84
C CYS A 105 3.84 -2.25 17.85
N GLN A 106 3.46 -3.44 17.38
CA GLN A 106 3.08 -4.56 18.25
C GLN A 106 4.23 -5.04 19.16
N ARG A 107 5.49 -4.86 18.73
CA ARG A 107 6.63 -5.26 19.55
C ARG A 107 7.01 -4.26 20.62
N CYS A 108 7.20 -3.00 20.26
CA CYS A 108 7.75 -2.00 21.17
C CYS A 108 6.70 -1.07 21.78
N GLY A 109 5.44 -1.17 21.36
CA GLY A 109 4.32 -0.36 21.85
C GLY A 109 4.35 1.11 21.42
N ARG A 110 5.38 1.56 20.70
CA ARG A 110 5.54 2.96 20.27
C ARG A 110 4.88 3.21 18.92
N PHE A 111 4.39 4.43 18.73
CA PHE A 111 3.83 4.90 17.46
C PHE A 111 4.89 5.32 16.45
N LEU A 112 6.07 5.75 16.91
CA LEU A 112 7.14 6.25 16.06
C LEU A 112 8.49 5.65 16.47
N GLN A 113 9.34 5.43 15.47
CA GLN A 113 10.76 5.16 15.59
C GLN A 113 11.47 5.93 14.47
N ASP A 114 12.44 6.77 14.82
CA ASP A 114 13.18 7.62 13.88
C ASP A 114 12.26 8.47 12.98
N GLY A 115 11.19 9.00 13.58
CA GLY A 115 10.20 9.83 12.89
C GLY A 115 9.24 9.06 11.97
N LEU A 116 9.33 7.73 11.90
CA LEU A 116 8.47 6.90 11.06
C LEU A 116 7.51 6.04 11.88
N PRO A 117 6.25 5.87 11.42
CA PRO A 117 5.32 4.95 12.04
C PRO A 117 5.73 3.49 11.78
N PRO A 118 5.09 2.51 12.44
CA PRO A 118 5.26 1.10 12.11
C PRO A 118 4.72 0.84 10.69
N THR A 119 5.60 0.88 9.69
CA THR A 119 5.22 0.72 8.29
C THR A 119 5.12 -0.74 7.88
N TRP A 120 5.82 -1.67 8.54
CA TRP A 120 5.74 -3.08 8.18
C TRP A 120 4.39 -3.67 8.61
N ARG A 121 3.87 -4.59 7.81
CA ARG A 121 2.64 -5.34 8.08
C ARG A 121 2.94 -6.82 7.90
N ASP A 122 2.77 -7.60 8.95
CA ASP A 122 2.87 -9.06 8.84
C ASP A 122 1.90 -9.58 7.78
N PHE A 123 2.35 -10.49 6.92
CA PHE A 123 1.55 -10.95 5.79
C PHE A 123 0.37 -11.85 6.19
N ARG A 124 0.39 -12.41 7.40
CA ARG A 124 -0.68 -13.28 7.91
C ARG A 124 -1.56 -12.57 8.93
N THR A 125 -0.96 -11.90 9.91
CA THR A 125 -1.72 -11.27 11.02
C THR A 125 -2.08 -9.81 10.75
N LEU A 126 -1.43 -9.18 9.76
CA LEU A 126 -1.58 -7.74 9.43
C LEU A 126 -1.14 -6.80 10.55
N GLU A 127 -0.43 -7.33 11.55
CA GLU A 127 0.08 -6.56 12.67
C GLU A 127 1.16 -5.57 12.23
N ALA A 128 1.16 -4.41 12.88
CA ALA A 128 2.02 -3.29 12.54
C ALA A 128 3.36 -3.37 13.29
N PHE A 129 4.48 -3.26 12.56
CA PHE A 129 5.81 -3.22 13.15
C PHE A 129 6.67 -2.10 12.54
N HIS A 130 7.60 -1.54 13.31
CA HIS A 130 8.73 -0.81 12.72
C HIS A 130 9.67 -1.79 12.01
N ASP A 131 10.50 -1.30 11.10
CA ASP A 131 11.39 -2.17 10.31
C ASP A 131 12.40 -2.93 11.17
N THR A 132 12.92 -2.30 12.23
CA THR A 132 13.82 -2.97 13.20
C THR A 132 13.08 -3.91 14.15
N CYS A 133 11.75 -3.82 14.20
CA CYS A 133 10.88 -4.56 15.10
C CYS A 133 10.20 -5.75 14.40
N ARG A 134 10.73 -6.23 13.26
CA ARG A 134 10.15 -7.35 12.51
C ARG A 134 10.51 -8.73 13.08
N MET A 135 11.68 -8.91 13.71
CA MET A 135 12.24 -10.20 14.18
C MET A 135 11.97 -10.58 15.64
#